data_AF-A0A4V3IW80-F1
#
_entry.id   AF-A0A4V3IW80-F1
#
_cell.length_a   1.000
_cell.length_b   1.000
_cell.length_c   1.000
_cell.angle_alpha   90.00
_cell.angle_beta   90.00
_cell.angle_gamma   90.00
#
_symmetry.space_group_name_H-M   'P 1'
#
loop_
_entity.id
_entity.type
_entity.pdbx_description
1 polymer ?
#
loop_
_entity_poly.entity_id
_entity_poly.type
_entity_poly.pdbx_seq_one_letter_code
_entity_poly.pdbx_strand_id
1 'polypeptide(L)'
;MNTPADQLRQAADVVARLGCSSADLEALPDAAVLVGQREIAEARRLVEMYAAWMAATIARRSRPELGHSGLAAQQGFLSPEAM
;
A
#
# COMPACT_ATOMS: atom_id res chain seq x y z
N MET A 1 -8.22 -17.75 -9.91
CA MET A 1 -6.98 -17.11 -9.41
C MET A 1 -7.40 -15.76 -8.83
N ASN A 2 -7.11 -15.49 -7.54
CA ASN A 2 -7.43 -14.19 -6.95
C ASN A 2 -6.47 -13.14 -7.50
N THR A 3 -6.99 -12.01 -7.96
CA THR A 3 -6.15 -10.90 -8.42
C THR A 3 -5.45 -10.22 -7.23
N PRO A 4 -4.37 -9.45 -7.46
CA PRO A 4 -3.78 -8.62 -6.41
C PRO A 4 -4.78 -7.68 -5.73
N ALA A 5 -5.81 -7.22 -6.45
CA ALA A 5 -6.86 -6.37 -5.89
C ALA A 5 -7.77 -7.14 -4.94
N ASP A 6 -8.14 -8.37 -5.29
CA ASP A 6 -8.94 -9.23 -4.43
C ASP A 6 -8.17 -9.63 -3.17
N GLN A 7 -6.88 -9.93 -3.31
CA GLN A 7 -5.99 -10.20 -2.18
C GLN A 7 -5.89 -9.01 -1.23
N LEU A 8 -5.74 -7.78 -1.75
CA LEU A 8 -5.68 -6.58 -0.93
C LEU A 8 -7.00 -6.33 -0.18
N ARG A 9 -8.14 -6.47 -0.86
CA ARG A 9 -9.46 -6.32 -0.20
C ARG A 9 -9.64 -7.35 0.91
N GLN A 10 -9.29 -8.61 0.65
CA GLN A 10 -9.38 -9.68 1.64
C GLN A 10 -8.45 -9.42 2.83
N ALA A 11 -7.20 -9.01 2.60
CA ALA A 11 -6.27 -8.71 3.68
C ALA A 11 -6.75 -7.54 4.55
N ALA A 12 -7.26 -6.47 3.93
CA ALA A 12 -7.82 -5.33 4.66
C ALA A 12 -9.03 -5.74 5.52
N ASP A 13 -9.92 -6.58 4.96
CA ASP A 13 -11.09 -7.11 5.65
C ASP A 13 -10.71 -8.05 6.82
N VAL A 14 -9.66 -8.86 6.67
CA VAL A 14 -9.10 -9.68 7.77
C VAL A 14 -8.52 -8.80 8.87
N VAL A 15 -7.73 -7.77 8.53
CA VAL A 15 -7.16 -6.84 9.51
C VAL A 15 -8.26 -6.07 10.24
N ALA A 16 -9.29 -5.61 9.54
CA ALA A 16 -10.42 -4.90 10.14
C ALA A 16 -11.20 -5.74 11.17
N ARG A 17 -11.18 -7.08 11.03
CA ARG A 17 -11.80 -8.00 12.00
C ARG A 17 -11.01 -8.21 13.28
N LEU A 18 -9.75 -7.76 13.36
CA LEU A 18 -8.95 -7.92 14.58
C LEU A 18 -9.46 -7.05 15.73
N GLY A 19 -10.13 -5.94 15.44
CA GLY A 19 -10.70 -5.04 16.45
C GLY A 19 -10.84 -3.61 15.95
N CYS A 20 -11.54 -2.78 16.72
CA CYS A 20 -11.71 -1.34 16.43
C CYS A 20 -11.01 -0.43 17.45
N SER A 21 -10.36 -1.02 18.46
CA SER A 21 -9.62 -0.32 19.51
C SER A 21 -8.36 -1.10 19.95
N SER A 22 -7.45 -0.44 20.66
CA SER A 22 -6.30 -1.12 21.26
C SER A 22 -6.72 -2.15 22.30
N ALA A 23 -7.82 -1.90 23.03
CA ALA A 23 -8.35 -2.83 24.03
C ALA A 23 -8.84 -4.14 23.39
N ASP A 24 -9.41 -4.08 22.17
CA ASP A 24 -9.82 -5.29 21.44
C ASP A 24 -8.60 -6.15 21.09
N LEU A 25 -7.49 -5.52 20.68
CA LEU A 25 -6.24 -6.23 20.38
C LEU A 25 -5.59 -6.81 21.63
N GLU A 26 -5.65 -6.10 22.77
CA GLU A 26 -5.17 -6.59 24.07
C GLU A 26 -6.00 -7.77 24.60
N ALA A 27 -7.29 -7.85 24.24
CA ALA A 27 -8.18 -8.93 24.62
C ALA A 27 -8.04 -10.20 23.74
N LEU A 28 -7.25 -10.14 22.66
CA LEU A 28 -7.02 -11.29 21.79
C LEU A 28 -6.22 -12.38 22.53
N PRO A 29 -6.56 -13.67 22.33
CA PRO A 29 -5.69 -14.74 22.78
C PRO A 29 -4.36 -14.72 22.01
N ASP A 30 -3.26 -15.16 22.64
CA ASP A 30 -1.91 -15.14 22.05
C ASP A 30 -1.84 -15.70 20.63
N ALA A 31 -2.55 -16.80 20.36
CA ALA A 31 -2.62 -17.40 19.03
C ALA A 31 -3.21 -16.43 17.98
N ALA A 32 -4.25 -15.69 18.35
CA ALA A 32 -4.87 -14.69 17.47
C ALA A 32 -3.97 -13.46 17.30
N VAL A 33 -3.18 -13.07 18.32
CA VAL A 33 -2.18 -12.00 18.20
C VAL A 33 -1.11 -12.37 17.15
N LEU A 34 -0.57 -13.59 17.21
CA LEU A 34 0.43 -14.06 16.25
C LEU A 34 -0.12 -14.17 14.82
N VAL A 35 -1.33 -14.70 14.67
CA VAL A 35 -2.01 -14.74 13.36
C VAL A 35 -2.26 -13.32 12.86
N GLY A 36 -2.81 -12.44 13.69
CA GLY A 36 -3.08 -11.04 13.34
C GLY A 36 -1.82 -10.30 12.90
N GLN A 37 -0.68 -10.52 13.57
CA GLN A 37 0.61 -9.94 13.18
C GLN A 37 1.03 -10.36 11.77
N ARG A 38 0.83 -11.64 11.40
CA ARG A 38 1.09 -12.14 10.06
C ARG A 38 0.15 -11.52 9.02
N GLU A 39 -1.15 -11.44 9.31
CA GLU A 39 -2.15 -10.87 8.40
C GLU A 39 -1.89 -9.38 8.14
N ILE A 40 -1.51 -8.63 9.18
CA ILE A 40 -1.09 -7.22 9.05
C ILE A 40 0.15 -7.11 8.15
N ALA A 41 1.15 -7.98 8.34
CA ALA A 41 2.34 -7.97 7.52
C ALA A 41 2.03 -8.21 6.03
N GLU A 42 1.08 -9.12 5.73
CA GLU A 42 0.63 -9.37 4.36
C GLU A 42 -0.12 -8.17 3.77
N ALA A 43 -1.01 -7.54 4.53
CA ALA A 43 -1.69 -6.32 4.10
C ALA A 43 -0.68 -5.20 3.76
N ARG A 44 0.34 -5.00 4.61
CA ARG A 44 1.42 -4.02 4.36
C ARG A 44 2.18 -4.35 3.08
N ARG A 45 2.58 -5.61 2.88
CA ARG A 45 3.27 -6.06 1.67
C ARG A 45 2.46 -5.78 0.40
N LEU A 46 1.15 -6.01 0.44
CA LEU A 46 0.26 -5.75 -0.70
C LEU A 46 0.15 -4.25 -0.99
N VAL A 47 0.01 -3.40 0.04
CA VAL A 47 0.00 -1.94 -0.12
C VAL A 47 1.33 -1.43 -0.69
N GLU A 48 2.46 -1.93 -0.19
CA GLU A 48 3.80 -1.57 -0.68
C GLU A 48 4.00 -1.96 -2.15
N MET A 49 3.49 -3.11 -2.57
CA MET A 49 3.50 -3.53 -3.97
C MET A 49 2.76 -2.53 -4.87
N TYR A 50 1.56 -2.09 -4.46
CA TYR A 50 0.81 -1.07 -5.20
C TYR A 50 1.52 0.29 -5.19
N ALA A 51 2.11 0.67 -4.06
CA ALA A 51 2.90 1.90 -3.95
C ALA A 51 4.08 1.88 -4.93
N ALA A 52 4.80 0.75 -5.06
CA ALA A 52 5.89 0.59 -6.00
C ALA A 52 5.41 0.68 -7.46
N TRP A 53 4.27 0.07 -7.80
CA TRP A 53 3.69 0.21 -9.15
C TRP A 53 3.26 1.64 -9.47
N MET A 54 2.72 2.36 -8.48
CA MET A 54 2.36 3.76 -8.65
C MET A 54 3.60 4.64 -8.83
N ALA A 55 4.62 4.47 -8.00
CA ALA A 55 5.88 5.17 -8.13
C ALA A 55 6.52 4.93 -9.51
N ALA A 56 6.57 3.68 -9.99
CA ALA A 56 7.06 3.37 -11.32
C ALA A 56 6.23 4.01 -12.44
N THR A 57 4.91 4.14 -12.23
CA THR A 57 4.01 4.83 -13.16
C THR A 57 4.29 6.32 -13.19
N ILE A 58 4.46 6.95 -12.03
CA ILE A 58 4.83 8.37 -11.89
C ILE A 58 6.18 8.60 -12.57
N ALA A 59 7.22 7.83 -12.26
CA ALA A 59 8.54 7.95 -12.87
C ALA A 59 8.47 7.86 -14.41
N ARG A 60 7.73 6.87 -14.93
CA ARG A 60 7.53 6.69 -16.37
C ARG A 60 6.85 7.89 -17.03
N ARG A 61 5.86 8.49 -16.35
CA ARG A 61 5.08 9.65 -16.81
C ARG A 61 5.78 10.99 -16.54
N SER A 62 6.85 10.98 -15.77
CA SER A 62 7.69 12.15 -15.45
C SER A 62 9.06 12.08 -16.11
N ARG A 63 9.24 11.20 -17.09
CA ARG A 63 10.53 11.00 -17.77
C ARG A 63 11.01 12.30 -18.44
N PRO A 64 12.33 12.57 -18.50
CA PRO A 64 12.86 13.82 -19.03
C PRO A 64 12.44 14.13 -20.48
N GLU A 65 12.21 13.09 -21.29
CA GLU A 65 11.83 13.22 -22.71
C GLU A 65 10.47 13.88 -22.91
N LEU A 66 9.64 13.95 -21.87
CA LEU A 66 8.35 14.63 -21.91
C LEU A 66 8.46 16.14 -21.63
N GLY A 67 9.61 16.63 -21.14
CA GLY A 67 9.80 18.03 -20.77
C GLY A 67 8.69 18.57 -19.86
N HIS A 68 8.16 19.75 -20.19
CA HIS A 68 7.05 20.39 -19.47
C HIS A 68 5.71 19.63 -19.56
N SER A 69 5.62 18.60 -20.42
CA SER A 69 4.45 17.72 -20.48
C SER A 69 4.58 16.50 -19.53
N GLY A 70 5.73 16.32 -18.88
CA GLY A 70 5.93 15.28 -17.88
C GLY A 70 5.13 15.56 -16.62
N LEU A 71 4.61 14.50 -15.99
CA LEU A 71 3.72 14.61 -14.83
C LEU A 71 4.33 15.44 -13.68
N ALA A 72 5.59 15.18 -13.30
CA ALA A 72 6.28 15.97 -12.27
C ALA A 72 6.39 17.45 -12.64
N ALA A 73 6.79 17.76 -13.87
CA ALA A 73 6.91 19.14 -14.35
C ALA A 73 5.55 19.87 -14.37
N GLN A 74 4.48 19.18 -14.78
CA GLN A 74 3.11 19.72 -14.74
C GLN A 74 2.62 20.02 -13.32
N GLN A 75 3.15 19.31 -12.32
CA GLN A 75 2.87 19.56 -10.91
C GLN A 75 3.87 20.54 -10.27
N GLY A 76 4.81 21.11 -11.04
CA GLY A 76 5.79 22.08 -10.56
C GLY A 76 7.03 21.47 -9.87
N PHE A 77 7.22 20.16 -9.97
CA PHE A 77 8.37 19.46 -9.39
C PHE A 77 9.51 19.31 -10.41
N LEU A 78 10.74 19.35 -9.90
CA LEU A 78 11.95 19.19 -10.72
C LEU A 78 12.18 17.71 -11.13
N SER A 79 11.69 16.76 -10.34
CA SER A 79 11.78 15.32 -10.63
C SER A 79 10.63 14.57 -9.96
N PRO A 80 10.29 13.35 -10.41
CA PRO A 80 9.29 12.51 -9.76
C PRO A 80 9.63 12.11 -8.32
N GLU A 81 10.92 12.06 -7.94
CA GLU A 81 11.37 11.77 -6.58
C GLU A 81 11.18 12.95 -5.61
N ALA A 82 11.02 14.17 -6.15
CA ALA A 82 10.78 15.38 -5.36
C ALA A 82 9.29 15.62 -5.06
N MET A 83 8.40 14.83 -5.67
CA MET A 83 6.95 14.84 -5.41
C MET A 83 6.60 14.18 -4.08
#